data_AF-A0A949JTM7-F1
#
_entry.id   AF-A0A949JTM7-F1
#
_cell.length_a   1.000
_cell.length_b   1.000
_cell.length_c   1.000
_cell.angle_alpha   90.00
_cell.angle_beta   90.00
_cell.angle_gamma   90.00
#
_symmetry.space_group_name_H-M   'P 1'
#
loop_
_entity.id
_entity.type
_entity.pdbx_description
1 polymer ?
#
loop_
_entity_poly.entity_id
_entity_poly.type
_entity_poly.pdbx_seq_one_letter_code
_entity_poly.pdbx_strand_id
1 'polypeptide(L)'
;MKGREVVSDKHSGRLYLRLLSYLRPYWRRLILLFVCTTLFAALSGVSLTLIPPFLNILFSEQNQQETGPEVKDDQSLLIPQAVENRIDRIKDKAKSLIYKGRPIDRLARFCVLFFILMLIKNILDYFSTYLTIYLEQSILHSIRNELYGKLQMLPMSFFDNQKTGHLISRVMNDVTNLRGAIVGGLASIIRNALMTVIAVTIIFYTSWKLSLLTILLVPVNVLLISLISRKLRKGSRRAQEKMADMTSVLQETISGVRVVKAFGMEEFERSKFNIFNFQYLRVYLKMRRVAELASPSSEMLGMIASMTILWYGGRLVIDSELAPANLMMFLVAMLWVVSPIKNLSKLNNVIQEALASGERVFQILDIPTESDRSGERKLDKIERNIIYRSVSFNYE
;
A
#
# COMPACT_ATOMS: atom_id res chain seq x y z
N MET A 1 -12.01 17.59 -21.86
CA MET A 1 -12.58 16.27 -21.54
C MET A 1 -12.99 16.21 -20.07
N LYS A 2 -14.29 16.39 -19.82
CA LYS A 2 -14.97 16.16 -18.54
C LYS A 2 -15.55 14.75 -18.64
N GLY A 3 -15.11 13.85 -17.77
CA GLY A 3 -15.51 12.45 -17.78
C GLY A 3 -14.82 11.69 -16.67
N ARG A 4 -14.84 12.24 -15.44
CA ARG A 4 -14.79 11.38 -14.26
C ARG A 4 -16.21 10.89 -14.09
N GLU A 5 -16.55 9.79 -14.74
CA GLU A 5 -17.64 8.97 -14.25
C GLU A 5 -17.24 8.58 -12.84
N VAL A 6 -17.93 9.18 -11.88
CA VAL A 6 -18.00 8.66 -10.53
C VAL A 6 -18.69 7.31 -10.70
N VAL A 7 -17.88 6.26 -10.86
CA VAL A 7 -18.33 4.87 -10.81
C VAL A 7 -19.19 4.77 -9.56
N SER A 8 -20.47 4.48 -9.74
CA SER A 8 -21.40 4.29 -8.63
C SER A 8 -20.76 3.31 -7.64
N ASP A 9 -20.66 3.67 -6.36
CA ASP A 9 -20.03 2.82 -5.32
C ASP A 9 -20.55 1.36 -5.33
N LYS A 10 -21.80 1.16 -5.79
CA LYS A 10 -22.43 -0.16 -5.96
C LYS A 10 -21.82 -1.02 -7.08
N HIS A 11 -21.23 -0.43 -8.12
CA HIS A 11 -20.59 -1.15 -9.23
C HIS A 11 -19.18 -1.60 -8.83
N SER A 12 -18.40 -0.69 -8.22
CA SER A 12 -17.08 -0.97 -7.65
C SER A 12 -17.11 -2.10 -6.62
N GLY A 13 -18.11 -2.11 -5.73
CA GLY A 13 -18.28 -3.17 -4.73
C GLY A 13 -18.52 -4.55 -5.33
N ARG A 14 -19.33 -4.65 -6.40
CA ARG A 14 -19.60 -5.93 -7.09
C ARG A 14 -18.37 -6.46 -7.83
N LEU A 15 -17.61 -5.58 -8.49
CA LEU A 15 -16.33 -5.92 -9.11
C LEU A 15 -15.34 -6.46 -8.06
N TYR A 16 -15.25 -5.81 -6.91
CA TYR A 16 -14.38 -6.25 -5.82
C TYR A 16 -14.78 -7.62 -5.25
N LEU A 17 -16.07 -7.85 -5.03
CA LEU A 17 -16.60 -9.14 -4.58
C LEU A 17 -16.34 -10.26 -5.61
N ARG A 18 -16.43 -9.95 -6.91
CA ARG A 18 -16.10 -10.91 -7.97
C ARG A 18 -14.62 -11.26 -7.98
N LEU A 19 -13.73 -10.27 -7.82
CA LEU A 19 -12.29 -10.50 -7.67
C LEU A 19 -11.96 -11.35 -6.44
N LEU A 20 -12.61 -11.09 -5.31
CA LEU A 20 -12.52 -11.90 -4.10
C LEU A 20 -13.02 -13.33 -4.31
N SER A 21 -13.91 -13.58 -5.27
CA SER A 21 -14.42 -14.93 -5.52
C SER A 21 -13.33 -15.88 -6.05
N TYR A 22 -12.32 -15.36 -6.78
CA TYR A 22 -11.12 -16.11 -7.20
C TYR A 22 -10.24 -16.58 -6.04
N LEU A 23 -10.44 -16.05 -4.83
CA LEU A 23 -9.74 -16.52 -3.62
C LEU A 23 -10.39 -17.74 -2.97
N ARG A 24 -11.66 -18.06 -3.29
CA ARG A 24 -12.39 -19.17 -2.66
C ARG A 24 -11.65 -20.51 -2.74
N PRO A 25 -11.04 -20.91 -3.89
CA PRO A 25 -10.29 -22.16 -3.97
C PRO A 25 -9.08 -22.21 -3.02
N TYR A 26 -8.53 -21.05 -2.65
CA TYR A 26 -7.30 -20.91 -1.88
C TYR A 26 -7.53 -20.50 -0.41
N TRP A 27 -8.75 -20.66 0.11
CA TRP A 27 -9.16 -20.15 1.43
C TRP A 27 -8.26 -20.63 2.59
N ARG A 28 -7.78 -21.88 2.57
CA ARG A 28 -6.87 -22.43 3.61
C ARG A 28 -5.54 -21.67 3.66
N ARG A 29 -4.96 -21.35 2.50
CA ARG A 29 -3.69 -20.62 2.40
C ARG A 29 -3.88 -19.15 2.78
N LEU A 30 -5.04 -18.59 2.47
CA LEU A 30 -5.41 -17.24 2.88
C LEU A 30 -5.59 -17.12 4.41
N ILE A 31 -6.17 -18.14 5.07
CA ILE A 31 -6.19 -18.19 6.54
C ILE A 31 -4.77 -18.27 7.10
N LEU A 32 -3.92 -19.15 6.56
CA LEU A 32 -2.52 -19.27 6.98
C LEU A 32 -1.77 -17.94 6.82
N LEU A 33 -1.96 -17.24 5.70
CA LEU A 33 -1.43 -15.91 5.46
C LEU A 33 -1.85 -14.95 6.58
N PHE A 34 -3.16 -14.86 6.89
CA PHE A 34 -3.64 -13.97 7.95
C PHE A 34 -3.09 -14.31 9.33
N VAL A 35 -2.95 -15.59 9.66
CA VAL A 35 -2.32 -16.02 10.92
C VAL A 35 -0.86 -15.58 10.95
N CYS A 36 -0.08 -15.84 9.90
CA CYS A 36 1.32 -15.42 9.82
C CYS A 36 1.47 -13.90 9.92
N THR A 37 0.66 -13.14 9.18
CA THR A 37 0.66 -11.68 9.20
C THR A 37 0.31 -11.11 10.59
N THR A 38 -0.69 -11.70 11.25
CA THR A 38 -1.12 -11.27 12.59
C THR A 38 -0.05 -11.55 13.63
N LEU A 39 0.53 -12.76 13.63
CA LEU A 39 1.63 -13.12 14.52
C LEU A 39 2.86 -12.24 14.29
N PHE A 40 3.20 -11.96 13.04
CA PHE A 40 4.27 -11.05 12.68
C PHE A 40 4.03 -9.62 13.21
N ALA A 41 2.81 -9.09 13.05
CA ALA A 41 2.44 -7.77 13.57
C ALA A 41 2.53 -7.73 15.12
N ALA A 42 2.03 -8.78 15.79
CA ALA A 42 2.10 -8.92 17.24
C ALA A 42 3.56 -8.97 17.74
N LEU A 43 4.41 -9.81 17.14
CA LEU A 43 5.84 -9.89 17.50
C LEU A 43 6.59 -8.59 17.21
N SER A 44 6.17 -7.83 16.19
CA SER A 44 6.71 -6.50 15.94
C SER A 44 6.40 -5.53 17.08
N GLY A 45 5.18 -5.56 17.62
CA GLY A 45 4.83 -4.82 18.83
C GLY A 45 5.64 -5.28 20.05
N VAL A 46 5.71 -6.60 20.29
CA VAL A 46 6.49 -7.15 21.41
C VAL A 46 7.95 -6.70 21.33
N SER A 47 8.56 -6.69 20.14
CA SER A 47 9.95 -6.26 19.99
C SER A 47 10.21 -4.82 20.44
N LEU A 48 9.21 -3.94 20.30
CA LEU A 48 9.28 -2.56 20.76
C LEU A 48 9.16 -2.46 22.29
N THR A 49 8.28 -3.28 22.89
CA THR A 49 8.13 -3.38 24.36
C THR A 49 9.35 -3.96 25.08
N LEU A 50 10.30 -4.55 24.34
CA LEU A 50 11.56 -5.04 24.89
C LEU A 50 12.65 -3.96 25.03
N ILE A 51 12.41 -2.74 24.54
CA ILE A 51 13.35 -1.62 24.70
C ILE A 51 13.50 -1.22 26.18
N PRO A 52 12.42 -1.00 26.96
CA PRO A 52 12.59 -0.65 28.37
C PRO A 52 13.36 -1.68 29.21
N PRO A 53 13.06 -3.00 29.16
CA PRO A 53 13.82 -3.97 29.95
C PRO A 53 15.29 -4.05 29.53
N PHE A 54 15.61 -3.87 28.24
CA PHE A 54 17.00 -3.76 27.78
C PHE A 54 17.73 -2.57 28.42
N LEU A 55 17.14 -1.37 28.32
CA LEU A 55 17.72 -0.16 28.90
C LEU A 55 17.83 -0.27 30.42
N ASN A 56 16.82 -0.83 31.09
CA ASN A 56 16.87 -1.05 32.52
C ASN A 56 17.98 -2.04 32.90
N ILE A 57 18.22 -3.12 32.14
CA ILE A 57 19.37 -4.02 32.40
C ILE A 57 20.70 -3.25 32.30
N LEU A 58 20.85 -2.39 31.29
CA LEU A 58 22.07 -1.62 31.06
C LEU A 58 22.32 -0.51 32.10
N PHE A 59 21.28 0.19 32.52
CA PHE A 59 21.40 1.37 33.40
C PHE A 59 21.05 1.09 34.88
N SER A 60 20.70 -0.16 35.25
CA SER A 60 20.29 -0.54 36.62
C SER A 60 21.40 -0.57 37.68
N GLU A 61 22.64 -0.16 37.40
CA GLU A 61 23.72 -0.14 38.40
C GLU A 61 23.91 1.19 39.14
N GLN A 62 23.12 2.24 38.85
CA GLN A 62 23.36 3.54 39.50
C GLN A 62 22.48 3.87 40.71
N ASN A 63 21.43 3.11 41.02
CA ASN A 63 20.62 3.32 42.23
C ASN A 63 20.07 1.99 42.76
N GLN A 64 20.82 1.32 43.63
CA GLN A 64 20.38 0.12 44.35
C GLN A 64 19.76 0.39 45.72
N GLN A 65 19.45 1.65 46.05
CA GLN A 65 18.69 2.00 47.25
C GLN A 65 17.64 3.03 46.89
N GLU A 66 16.50 2.53 46.43
CA GLU A 66 15.17 2.96 46.84
C GLU A 66 14.17 2.05 46.14
N THR A 67 13.63 1.09 46.89
CA THR A 67 12.28 0.59 46.65
C THR A 67 11.32 1.77 46.73
N GLY A 68 11.18 2.50 45.63
CA GLY A 68 10.09 3.45 45.41
C GLY A 68 8.77 2.67 45.34
N PRO A 69 7.66 3.25 45.83
CA PRO A 69 6.44 2.52 46.13
C PRO A 69 5.85 1.88 44.88
N GLU A 70 5.13 0.77 45.09
CA GLU A 70 4.19 0.21 44.14
C GLU A 70 3.50 1.34 43.34
N VAL A 71 3.66 1.29 42.02
CA VAL A 71 2.80 2.05 41.13
C VAL A 71 1.37 1.59 41.44
N LYS A 72 0.62 2.39 42.19
CA LYS A 72 -0.84 2.28 42.22
C LYS A 72 -1.30 2.55 40.79
N ASP A 73 -1.67 1.48 40.12
CA ASP A 73 -2.30 1.50 38.81
C ASP A 73 -3.72 2.06 38.97
N ASP A 74 -3.84 3.38 39.12
CA ASP A 74 -5.12 4.08 39.32
C ASP A 74 -5.84 4.36 37.98
N GLN A 75 -5.49 3.62 36.93
CA GLN A 75 -6.20 3.63 35.65
C GLN A 75 -6.62 2.22 35.26
N SER A 76 -7.42 1.61 36.14
CA SER A 76 -8.27 0.46 35.85
C SER A 76 -9.38 0.86 34.85
N LEU A 77 -9.02 1.01 33.58
CA LEU A 77 -9.98 1.18 32.49
C LEU A 77 -9.98 -0.06 31.59
N LEU A 78 -10.99 -0.89 31.83
CA LEU A 78 -11.62 -1.85 30.90
C LEU A 78 -10.74 -2.99 30.36
N ILE A 79 -9.90 -3.60 31.20
CA ILE A 79 -9.34 -4.92 30.90
C ILE A 79 -10.06 -5.96 31.80
N PRO A 80 -10.67 -7.03 31.24
CA PRO A 80 -11.23 -8.10 32.06
C PRO A 80 -10.16 -8.70 32.97
N GLN A 81 -10.43 -8.85 34.27
CA GLN A 81 -9.48 -9.36 35.30
C GLN A 81 -8.80 -10.69 34.92
N ALA A 82 -9.41 -11.50 34.05
CA ALA A 82 -8.84 -12.74 33.53
C ALA A 82 -7.61 -12.52 32.61
N VAL A 83 -7.53 -11.36 31.94
CA VAL A 83 -6.44 -10.98 31.04
C VAL A 83 -5.27 -10.39 31.85
N GLU A 84 -5.57 -9.57 32.84
CA GLU A 84 -4.60 -9.00 33.79
C GLU A 84 -3.82 -10.11 34.53
N ASN A 85 -4.54 -11.10 35.09
CA ASN A 85 -3.97 -12.28 35.75
C ASN A 85 -3.15 -13.21 34.83
N ARG A 86 -3.33 -13.13 33.50
CA ARG A 86 -2.50 -13.86 32.52
C ARG A 86 -1.27 -13.04 32.12
N ILE A 87 -1.42 -11.73 31.95
CA ILE A 87 -0.33 -10.81 31.66
C ILE A 87 0.69 -10.82 32.80
N ASP A 88 0.23 -10.80 34.05
CA ASP A 88 1.14 -10.77 35.22
C ASP A 88 1.87 -12.09 35.42
N ARG A 89 1.23 -13.24 35.17
CA ARG A 89 1.93 -14.55 35.16
C ARG A 89 3.00 -14.65 34.08
N ILE A 90 2.79 -14.01 32.93
CA ILE A 90 3.79 -13.96 31.85
C ILE A 90 4.93 -13.00 32.25
N LYS A 91 4.61 -11.84 32.84
CA LYS A 91 5.61 -10.90 33.38
C LYS A 91 6.46 -11.56 34.46
N ASP A 92 5.89 -12.33 35.38
CA ASP A 92 6.62 -12.95 36.47
C ASP A 92 7.52 -14.10 36.01
N LYS A 93 7.04 -14.93 35.07
CA LYS A 93 7.90 -15.93 34.42
C LYS A 93 9.03 -15.28 33.63
N ALA A 94 8.75 -14.22 32.87
CA ALA A 94 9.78 -13.47 32.15
C ALA A 94 10.79 -12.80 33.08
N LYS A 95 10.34 -12.19 34.19
CA LYS A 95 11.20 -11.60 35.22
C LYS A 95 12.12 -12.65 35.84
N SER A 96 11.59 -13.82 36.16
CA SER A 96 12.38 -14.92 36.75
C SER A 96 13.43 -15.52 35.81
N LEU A 97 13.17 -15.53 34.49
CA LEU A 97 14.08 -16.01 33.44
C LEU A 97 15.15 -14.98 33.06
N ILE A 98 14.86 -13.68 33.17
CA ILE A 98 15.74 -12.61 32.68
C ILE A 98 16.59 -11.98 33.82
N TYR A 99 16.08 -11.89 35.05
CA TYR A 99 16.70 -11.05 36.10
C TYR A 99 17.52 -11.80 37.18
N LYS A 100 17.77 -13.11 37.04
CA LYS A 100 18.59 -13.87 38.02
C LYS A 100 20.10 -13.86 37.69
N GLY A 101 20.99 -13.48 38.61
CA GLY A 101 22.45 -13.61 38.42
C GLY A 101 23.16 -12.32 38.01
N ARG A 102 24.40 -12.43 37.50
CA ARG A 102 25.26 -11.26 37.22
C ARG A 102 24.67 -10.40 36.09
N PRO A 103 24.93 -9.08 36.03
CA PRO A 103 24.46 -8.19 34.96
C PRO A 103 24.74 -8.71 33.55
N ILE A 104 25.92 -9.30 33.34
CA ILE A 104 26.31 -9.89 32.05
C ILE A 104 25.46 -11.11 31.67
N ASP A 105 25.05 -11.94 32.64
CA ASP A 105 24.21 -13.12 32.43
C ASP A 105 22.75 -12.71 32.10
N ARG A 106 22.27 -11.63 32.73
CA ARG A 106 20.96 -11.02 32.40
C ARG A 106 20.96 -10.50 30.97
N LEU A 107 22.02 -9.78 30.57
CA LEU A 107 22.18 -9.26 29.23
C LEU A 107 22.31 -10.39 28.20
N ALA A 108 23.12 -11.41 28.46
CA ALA A 108 23.29 -12.55 27.55
C ALA A 108 21.96 -13.29 27.28
N ARG A 109 21.18 -13.58 28.34
CA ARG A 109 19.86 -14.20 28.17
C ARG A 109 18.87 -13.30 27.43
N PHE A 110 18.89 -11.99 27.70
CA PHE A 110 18.10 -11.03 26.94
C PHE A 110 18.45 -11.06 25.46
N CYS A 111 19.75 -11.02 25.11
CA CYS A 111 20.21 -11.08 23.73
C CYS A 111 19.80 -12.37 23.02
N VAL A 112 19.93 -13.53 23.68
CA VAL A 112 19.51 -14.82 23.12
C VAL A 112 18.00 -14.87 22.91
N LEU A 113 17.20 -14.45 23.89
CA LEU A 113 15.73 -14.40 23.77
C LEU A 113 15.28 -13.43 22.66
N PHE A 114 15.90 -12.25 22.61
CA PHE A 114 15.63 -11.24 21.58
C PHE A 114 15.99 -11.76 20.19
N PHE A 115 17.13 -12.45 20.06
CA PHE A 115 17.54 -13.09 18.81
C PHE A 115 16.53 -14.15 18.36
N ILE A 116 16.10 -15.05 19.26
CA ILE A 116 15.10 -16.08 18.96
C ILE A 116 13.77 -15.42 18.53
N LEU A 117 13.33 -14.38 19.24
CA LEU A 117 12.12 -13.64 18.89
C LEU A 117 12.22 -12.98 17.52
N MET A 118 13.36 -12.36 17.21
CA MET A 118 13.65 -11.78 15.90
C MET A 118 13.68 -12.83 14.80
N LEU A 119 14.26 -14.00 15.07
CA LEU A 119 14.31 -15.10 14.11
C LEU A 119 12.91 -15.62 13.79
N ILE A 120 12.07 -15.87 14.81
CA ILE A 120 10.67 -16.27 14.62
C ILE A 120 9.88 -15.20 13.86
N LYS A 121 10.05 -13.92 14.22
CA LYS A 121 9.41 -12.79 13.54
C LYS A 121 9.79 -12.76 12.05
N ASN A 122 11.07 -12.89 11.72
CA ASN A 122 11.53 -12.88 10.32
C ASN A 122 11.05 -14.11 9.53
N ILE A 123 10.99 -15.29 10.16
CA ILE A 123 10.40 -16.48 9.55
C ILE A 123 8.92 -16.25 9.22
N LEU A 124 8.15 -15.64 10.13
CA LEU A 124 6.74 -15.32 9.89
C LEU A 124 6.56 -14.27 8.79
N ASP A 125 7.43 -13.27 8.71
CA ASP A 125 7.42 -12.27 7.62
C ASP A 125 7.73 -12.93 6.27
N TYR A 126 8.70 -13.85 6.24
CA TYR A 126 9.03 -14.64 5.06
C TYR A 126 7.82 -15.48 4.60
N PHE A 127 7.22 -16.27 5.48
CA PHE A 127 6.04 -17.07 5.13
C PHE A 127 4.85 -16.21 4.71
N SER A 128 4.59 -15.09 5.40
CA SER A 128 3.55 -14.14 5.03
C SER A 128 3.80 -13.57 3.63
N THR A 129 5.04 -13.19 3.31
CA THR A 129 5.41 -12.64 2.00
C THR A 129 5.33 -13.69 0.90
N TYR A 130 5.85 -14.90 1.14
CA TYR A 130 5.77 -16.01 0.21
C TYR A 130 4.32 -16.41 -0.09
N LEU A 131 3.48 -16.56 0.94
CA LEU A 131 2.06 -16.89 0.77
C LEU A 131 1.32 -15.79 0.01
N THR A 132 1.65 -14.53 0.25
CA THR A 132 1.12 -13.38 -0.52
C THR A 132 1.45 -13.55 -2.00
N ILE A 133 2.73 -13.72 -2.34
CA ILE A 133 3.19 -13.88 -3.73
C ILE A 133 2.57 -15.12 -4.38
N TYR A 134 2.51 -16.23 -3.66
CA TYR A 134 1.92 -17.48 -4.15
C TYR A 134 0.45 -17.29 -4.52
N LEU A 135 -0.35 -16.70 -3.61
CA LEU A 135 -1.78 -16.45 -3.83
C LEU A 135 -1.99 -15.46 -4.98
N GLU A 136 -1.20 -14.39 -5.03
CA GLU A 136 -1.19 -13.42 -6.14
C GLU A 136 -0.99 -14.10 -7.49
N GLN A 137 0.04 -14.94 -7.61
CA GLN A 137 0.34 -15.65 -8.85
C GLN A 137 -0.70 -16.71 -9.21
N SER A 138 -1.27 -17.39 -8.20
CA SER A 138 -2.31 -18.42 -8.42
C SER A 138 -3.60 -17.81 -8.98
N ILE A 139 -3.98 -16.63 -8.50
CA ILE A 139 -5.13 -15.88 -9.01
C ILE A 139 -4.83 -15.35 -10.40
N LEU A 140 -3.65 -14.76 -10.60
CA LEU A 140 -3.21 -14.27 -11.90
C LEU A 140 -3.25 -15.39 -12.96
N HIS A 141 -2.77 -16.58 -12.61
CA HIS A 141 -2.85 -17.77 -13.44
C HIS A 141 -4.30 -18.14 -13.79
N SER A 142 -5.19 -18.16 -12.78
CA SER A 142 -6.61 -18.51 -12.97
C SER A 142 -7.32 -17.53 -13.90
N ILE A 143 -7.16 -16.22 -13.67
CA ILE A 143 -7.79 -15.18 -14.50
C ILE A 143 -7.21 -15.19 -15.92
N ARG A 144 -5.90 -15.39 -16.08
CA ARG A 144 -5.29 -15.48 -17.42
C ARG A 144 -5.80 -16.69 -18.19
N ASN A 145 -5.93 -17.86 -17.56
CA ASN A 145 -6.48 -19.03 -18.23
C ASN A 145 -7.94 -18.83 -18.63
N GLU A 146 -8.76 -18.25 -17.75
CA GLU A 146 -10.16 -17.97 -18.03
C GLU A 146 -10.31 -16.95 -19.16
N LEU A 147 -9.55 -15.85 -19.10
CA LEU A 147 -9.57 -14.80 -20.12
C LEU A 147 -9.06 -15.32 -21.47
N TYR A 148 -7.97 -16.09 -21.46
CA TYR A 148 -7.45 -16.71 -22.69
C TYR A 148 -8.45 -17.70 -23.28
N GLY A 149 -9.02 -18.59 -22.45
CA GLY A 149 -10.07 -19.52 -22.88
C GLY A 149 -11.30 -18.80 -23.44
N LYS A 150 -11.72 -17.70 -22.79
CA LYS A 150 -12.80 -16.86 -23.28
C LYS A 150 -12.50 -16.30 -24.66
N LEU A 151 -11.32 -15.72 -24.86
CA LEU A 151 -10.90 -15.16 -26.15
C LEU A 151 -11.00 -16.21 -27.28
N GLN A 152 -10.69 -17.48 -27.01
CA GLN A 152 -10.80 -18.55 -28.01
C GLN A 152 -12.25 -18.90 -28.40
N MET A 153 -13.25 -18.48 -27.61
CA MET A 153 -14.67 -18.78 -27.82
C MET A 153 -15.49 -17.56 -28.26
N LEU A 154 -14.85 -16.39 -28.42
CA LEU A 154 -15.55 -15.18 -28.84
C LEU A 154 -15.81 -15.18 -30.36
N PRO A 155 -16.92 -14.56 -30.79
CA PRO A 155 -17.26 -14.46 -32.21
C PRO A 155 -16.21 -13.65 -32.99
N MET A 156 -16.08 -13.95 -34.29
CA MET A 156 -15.16 -13.21 -35.17
C MET A 156 -15.47 -11.70 -35.21
N SER A 157 -16.76 -11.32 -35.11
CA SER A 157 -17.18 -9.91 -35.06
C SER A 157 -16.60 -9.12 -33.89
N PHE A 158 -16.23 -9.78 -32.80
CA PHE A 158 -15.51 -9.14 -31.70
C PHE A 158 -14.10 -8.72 -32.12
N PHE A 159 -13.41 -9.55 -32.91
CA PHE A 159 -12.04 -9.30 -33.33
C PHE A 159 -11.93 -8.23 -34.42
N ASP A 160 -12.94 -8.12 -35.28
CA ASP A 160 -13.00 -7.08 -36.32
C ASP A 160 -12.94 -5.66 -35.73
N ASN A 161 -13.49 -5.49 -34.52
CA ASN A 161 -13.55 -4.21 -33.81
C ASN A 161 -12.43 -4.01 -32.77
N GLN A 162 -11.49 -4.93 -32.63
CA GLN A 162 -10.46 -4.90 -31.59
C GLN A 162 -9.05 -5.01 -32.17
N LYS A 163 -8.18 -4.06 -31.83
CA LYS A 163 -6.77 -4.17 -32.21
C LYS A 163 -6.08 -5.27 -31.40
N THR A 164 -5.32 -6.14 -32.05
CA THR A 164 -4.57 -7.23 -31.41
C THR A 164 -3.71 -6.75 -30.24
N GLY A 165 -3.03 -5.60 -30.38
CA GLY A 165 -2.22 -5.01 -29.31
C GLY A 165 -3.03 -4.63 -28.06
N HIS A 166 -4.29 -4.23 -28.21
CA HIS A 166 -5.17 -3.98 -27.06
C HIS A 166 -5.47 -5.27 -26.31
N LEU A 167 -5.82 -6.36 -27.02
CA LEU A 167 -6.12 -7.65 -26.40
C LEU A 167 -4.90 -8.23 -25.65
N ILE A 168 -3.71 -8.16 -26.26
CA ILE A 168 -2.46 -8.56 -25.59
C ILE A 168 -2.25 -7.74 -24.31
N SER A 169 -2.44 -6.42 -24.37
CA SER A 169 -2.31 -5.54 -23.20
C SER A 169 -3.34 -5.87 -22.11
N ARG A 170 -4.58 -6.25 -22.46
CA ARG A 170 -5.59 -6.71 -21.49
C ARG A 170 -5.09 -7.94 -20.73
N VAL A 171 -4.62 -8.96 -21.44
CA VAL A 171 -4.16 -10.22 -20.85
C VAL A 171 -2.89 -10.05 -20.02
N MET A 172 -1.95 -9.22 -20.50
CA MET A 172 -0.64 -9.06 -19.86
C MET A 172 -0.64 -7.99 -18.78
N ASN A 173 -1.10 -6.78 -19.10
CA ASN A 173 -1.00 -5.61 -18.21
C ASN A 173 -2.21 -5.49 -17.28
N ASP A 174 -3.44 -5.52 -17.81
CA ASP A 174 -4.63 -5.31 -16.97
C ASP A 174 -4.78 -6.44 -15.93
N VAL A 175 -4.54 -7.70 -16.31
CA VAL A 175 -4.55 -8.80 -15.33
C VAL A 175 -3.39 -8.69 -14.33
N THR A 176 -2.22 -8.17 -14.73
CA THR A 176 -1.13 -7.93 -13.77
C THR A 176 -1.51 -6.82 -12.77
N ASN A 177 -2.21 -5.78 -13.19
CA ASN A 177 -2.66 -4.72 -12.31
C ASN A 177 -3.69 -5.22 -11.27
N LEU A 178 -4.49 -6.23 -11.62
CA LEU A 178 -5.40 -6.90 -10.66
C LEU A 178 -4.66 -7.53 -9.48
N ARG A 179 -3.43 -8.01 -9.69
CA ARG A 179 -2.59 -8.66 -8.67
C ARG A 179 -2.49 -7.83 -7.39
N GLY A 180 -2.22 -6.52 -7.54
CA GLY A 180 -1.90 -5.63 -6.43
C GLY A 180 -3.06 -5.34 -5.47
N ALA A 181 -4.31 -5.45 -5.92
CA ALA A 181 -5.47 -5.12 -5.08
C ALA A 181 -6.14 -6.31 -4.42
N ILE A 182 -5.98 -7.52 -4.95
CA ILE A 182 -6.68 -8.70 -4.43
C ILE A 182 -5.97 -9.19 -3.17
N VAL A 183 -4.80 -9.81 -3.29
CA VAL A 183 -4.11 -10.41 -2.14
C VAL A 183 -3.16 -9.42 -1.49
N GLY A 184 -2.27 -8.81 -2.27
CA GLY A 184 -1.29 -7.85 -1.75
C GLY A 184 -1.98 -6.68 -1.04
N GLY A 185 -3.06 -6.16 -1.64
CA GLY A 185 -3.89 -5.12 -1.05
C GLY A 185 -4.49 -5.53 0.30
N LEU A 186 -5.24 -6.64 0.35
CA LEU A 186 -5.89 -7.13 1.57
C LEU A 186 -4.90 -7.48 2.67
N ALA A 187 -3.85 -8.24 2.34
CA ALA A 187 -2.81 -8.63 3.29
C ALA A 187 -2.10 -7.40 3.84
N SER A 188 -1.80 -6.42 2.99
CA SER A 188 -1.19 -5.15 3.38
C SER A 188 -2.12 -4.30 4.25
N ILE A 189 -3.43 -4.24 3.95
CA ILE A 189 -4.41 -3.53 4.80
C ILE A 189 -4.38 -4.13 6.21
N ILE A 190 -4.55 -5.45 6.33
CA ILE A 190 -4.62 -6.12 7.63
C ILE A 190 -3.30 -5.98 8.39
N ARG A 191 -2.15 -6.22 7.73
CA ARG A 191 -0.83 -6.05 8.31
C ARG A 191 -0.62 -4.64 8.86
N ASN A 192 -0.83 -3.64 8.02
CA ASN A 192 -0.53 -2.26 8.38
C ASN A 192 -1.57 -1.71 9.36
N ALA A 193 -2.86 -2.08 9.25
CA ALA A 193 -3.87 -1.71 10.24
C ALA A 193 -3.55 -2.29 11.62
N LEU A 194 -3.21 -3.58 11.70
CA LEU A 194 -2.80 -4.20 12.97
C LEU A 194 -1.55 -3.54 13.55
N MET A 195 -0.52 -3.30 12.73
CA MET A 195 0.68 -2.59 13.17
C MET A 195 0.38 -1.18 13.65
N THR A 196 -0.49 -0.43 12.95
CA THR A 196 -0.92 0.90 13.39
C THR A 196 -1.64 0.83 14.72
N VAL A 197 -2.60 -0.08 14.88
CA VAL A 197 -3.34 -0.25 16.15
C VAL A 197 -2.38 -0.58 17.28
N ILE A 198 -1.49 -1.57 17.10
CA ILE A 198 -0.50 -1.97 18.10
C ILE A 198 0.42 -0.79 18.46
N ALA A 199 0.91 -0.05 17.48
CA ALA A 199 1.79 1.10 17.72
C ALA A 199 1.08 2.22 18.48
N VAL A 200 -0.15 2.56 18.07
CA VAL A 200 -0.96 3.58 18.75
C VAL A 200 -1.28 3.15 20.17
N THR A 201 -1.67 1.90 20.39
CA THR A 201 -1.89 1.35 21.74
C THR A 201 -0.62 1.47 22.60
N ILE A 202 0.55 1.12 22.05
CA ILE A 202 1.84 1.25 22.75
C ILE A 202 2.13 2.71 23.11
N ILE A 203 1.95 3.64 22.17
CA ILE A 203 2.18 5.09 22.36
C ILE A 203 1.30 5.62 23.51
N PHE A 204 -0.01 5.36 23.46
CA PHE A 204 -0.97 5.79 24.47
C PHE A 204 -0.73 5.16 25.84
N TYR A 205 -0.46 3.86 25.88
CA TYR A 205 -0.19 3.14 27.11
C TYR A 205 1.12 3.60 27.78
N THR A 206 2.10 4.05 26.99
CA THR A 206 3.38 4.54 27.52
C THR A 206 3.22 5.90 28.22
N SER A 207 2.50 6.84 27.61
CA SER A 207 2.19 8.13 28.22
C SER A 207 1.04 8.82 27.49
N TRP A 208 -0.10 8.95 28.15
CA TRP A 208 -1.27 9.64 27.58
C TRP A 208 -0.99 11.15 27.38
N LYS A 209 -0.19 11.78 28.25
CA LYS A 209 0.20 13.21 28.15
C LYS A 209 1.01 13.47 26.87
N LEU A 210 2.03 12.66 26.60
CA LEU A 210 2.84 12.75 25.36
C LEU A 210 2.04 12.38 24.11
N SER A 211 1.12 11.43 24.23
CA SER A 211 0.25 11.01 23.14
C SER A 211 -0.70 12.12 22.73
N LEU A 212 -1.31 12.83 23.68
CA LEU A 212 -2.19 13.97 23.41
C LEU A 212 -1.43 15.11 22.71
N LEU A 213 -0.22 15.42 23.20
CA LEU A 213 0.68 16.39 22.56
C LEU A 213 0.99 15.99 21.11
N THR A 214 1.29 14.71 20.89
CA THR A 214 1.53 14.17 19.54
C THR A 214 0.32 14.33 18.63
N ILE A 215 -0.88 14.00 19.13
CA ILE A 215 -2.13 14.15 18.38
C ILE A 215 -2.43 15.60 18.03
N LEU A 216 -1.97 16.55 18.82
CA LEU A 216 -2.07 17.97 18.47
C LEU A 216 -1.10 18.35 17.34
N LEU A 217 0.12 17.82 17.35
CA LEU A 217 1.16 18.12 16.37
C LEU A 217 0.95 17.44 15.01
N VAL A 218 0.37 16.24 14.99
CA VAL A 218 0.15 15.46 13.75
C VAL A 218 -0.76 16.18 12.73
N PRO A 219 -1.94 16.73 13.10
CA PRO A 219 -2.80 17.48 12.18
C PRO A 219 -2.11 18.68 11.53
N VAL A 220 -1.25 19.38 12.26
CA VAL A 220 -0.48 20.52 11.73
C VAL A 220 0.44 20.04 10.60
N ASN A 221 1.16 18.94 10.82
CA ASN A 221 1.99 18.29 9.81
C ASN A 221 1.18 17.83 8.59
N VAL A 222 0.07 17.11 8.84
CA VAL A 222 -0.81 16.58 7.78
C VAL A 222 -1.42 17.71 6.95
N LEU A 223 -1.86 18.80 7.59
CA LEU A 223 -2.43 19.95 6.93
C LEU A 223 -1.42 20.61 6.00
N LEU A 224 -0.18 20.84 6.45
CA LEU A 224 0.87 21.43 5.60
C LEU A 224 1.17 20.54 4.39
N ILE A 225 1.39 19.24 4.62
CA ILE A 225 1.66 18.27 3.54
C ILE A 225 0.49 18.24 2.54
N SER A 226 -0.75 18.32 3.02
CA SER A 226 -1.96 18.35 2.18
C SER A 226 -2.03 19.61 1.31
N LEU A 227 -1.72 20.78 1.87
CA LEU A 227 -1.66 22.05 1.12
C LEU A 227 -0.61 22.01 0.01
N ILE A 228 0.59 21.53 0.33
CA ILE A 228 1.68 21.37 -0.65
C ILE A 228 1.26 20.38 -1.74
N SER A 229 0.71 19.22 -1.35
CA SER A 229 0.24 18.19 -2.28
C SER A 229 -0.85 18.70 -3.23
N ARG A 230 -1.78 19.52 -2.74
CA ARG A 230 -2.81 20.17 -3.58
C ARG A 230 -2.19 21.13 -4.59
N LYS A 231 -1.22 21.95 -4.17
CA LYS A 231 -0.52 22.89 -5.06
C LYS A 231 0.31 22.15 -6.11
N LEU A 232 0.99 21.07 -5.71
CA LEU A 232 1.77 20.22 -6.60
C LEU A 232 0.89 19.54 -7.66
N ARG A 233 -0.25 18.97 -7.27
CA ARG A 233 -1.21 18.36 -8.21
C ARG A 233 -1.71 19.37 -9.26
N LYS A 234 -2.05 20.59 -8.85
CA LYS A 234 -2.44 21.66 -9.78
C LYS A 234 -1.30 22.06 -10.71
N GLY A 235 -0.06 22.16 -10.21
CA GLY A 235 1.12 22.47 -11.00
C GLY A 235 1.47 21.38 -12.02
N SER A 236 1.40 20.12 -11.60
CA SER A 236 1.66 18.95 -12.45
C SER A 236 0.69 18.85 -13.61
N ARG A 237 -0.61 19.07 -13.36
CA ARG A 237 -1.61 19.12 -14.42
C ARG A 237 -1.31 20.20 -15.46
N ARG A 238 -0.95 21.41 -15.02
CA ARG A 238 -0.60 22.52 -15.93
C ARG A 238 0.67 22.21 -16.73
N ALA A 239 1.65 21.55 -16.12
CA ALA A 239 2.87 21.13 -16.81
C ALA A 239 2.56 20.06 -17.88
N GLN A 240 1.68 19.10 -17.58
CA GLN A 240 1.21 18.10 -18.55
C GLN A 240 0.42 18.73 -19.71
N GLU A 241 -0.45 19.70 -19.43
CA GLU A 241 -1.16 20.46 -20.48
C GLU A 241 -0.17 21.16 -21.43
N LYS A 242 0.87 21.83 -20.87
CA LYS A 242 1.91 22.48 -21.69
C LYS A 242 2.81 21.51 -22.44
N MET A 243 3.07 20.33 -21.88
CA MET A 243 3.77 19.25 -22.57
C MET A 243 2.97 18.76 -23.78
N ALA A 244 1.65 18.58 -23.63
CA ALA A 244 0.77 18.16 -24.72
C ALA A 244 0.72 19.20 -25.85
N ASP A 245 0.65 20.50 -25.52
CA ASP A 245 0.74 21.60 -26.50
C ASP A 245 2.06 21.47 -27.31
N MET A 246 3.19 21.30 -26.62
CA MET A 246 4.51 21.16 -27.23
C MET A 246 4.62 19.90 -28.10
N THR A 247 4.10 18.76 -27.62
CA THR A 247 4.06 17.51 -28.40
C THR A 247 3.20 17.64 -29.65
N SER A 248 2.11 18.40 -29.59
CA SER A 248 1.23 18.63 -30.74
C SER A 248 1.94 19.41 -31.84
N VAL A 249 2.67 20.47 -31.49
CA VAL A 249 3.52 21.21 -32.44
C VAL A 249 4.56 20.28 -33.05
N LEU A 250 5.22 19.47 -32.22
CA LEU A 250 6.26 18.55 -32.68
C LEU A 250 5.68 17.48 -33.64
N GLN A 251 4.49 16.97 -33.37
CA GLN A 251 3.78 16.05 -34.26
C GLN A 251 3.41 16.70 -35.60
N GLU A 252 2.90 17.94 -35.58
CA GLU A 252 2.57 18.73 -36.78
C GLU A 252 3.81 18.94 -37.66
N THR A 253 4.89 19.45 -37.07
CA THR A 253 6.13 19.79 -37.81
C THR A 253 6.84 18.55 -38.35
N ILE A 254 6.90 17.44 -37.59
CA ILE A 254 7.55 16.20 -38.06
C ILE A 254 6.72 15.52 -39.15
N SER A 255 5.41 15.39 -38.96
CA SER A 255 4.54 14.79 -39.98
C SER A 255 4.52 15.62 -41.26
N GLY A 256 4.62 16.95 -41.13
CA GLY A 256 4.66 17.94 -42.20
C GLY A 256 6.06 18.33 -42.69
N VAL A 257 7.12 17.59 -42.35
CA VAL A 257 8.52 18.04 -42.58
C VAL A 257 8.81 18.38 -44.05
N ARG A 258 8.19 17.67 -45.00
CA ARG A 258 8.31 17.97 -46.43
C ARG A 258 7.79 19.36 -46.79
N VAL A 259 6.69 19.79 -46.19
CA VAL A 259 6.11 21.13 -46.40
C VAL A 259 7.02 22.19 -45.79
N VAL A 260 7.49 21.98 -44.56
CA VAL A 260 8.42 22.91 -43.89
C VAL A 260 9.67 23.15 -44.74
N LYS A 261 10.25 22.07 -45.29
CA LYS A 261 11.42 22.14 -46.17
C LYS A 261 11.13 22.78 -47.53
N ALA A 262 9.97 22.49 -48.13
CA ALA A 262 9.60 23.06 -49.43
C ALA A 262 9.43 24.58 -49.39
N PHE A 263 9.00 25.14 -48.24
CA PHE A 263 8.79 26.58 -48.06
C PHE A 263 9.92 27.29 -47.30
N GLY A 264 11.01 26.60 -46.91
CA GLY A 264 12.14 27.21 -46.19
C GLY A 264 11.76 27.76 -44.80
N MET A 265 10.81 27.14 -44.12
CA MET A 265 10.20 27.63 -42.87
C MET A 265 10.85 27.07 -41.60
N GLU A 266 12.06 26.51 -41.66
CA GLU A 266 12.70 25.85 -40.52
C GLU A 266 12.92 26.80 -39.34
N GLU A 267 13.37 28.03 -39.60
CA GLU A 267 13.60 29.03 -38.56
C GLU A 267 12.30 29.52 -37.89
N PHE A 268 11.22 29.58 -38.67
CA PHE A 268 9.90 29.88 -38.15
C PHE A 268 9.41 28.78 -37.20
N GLU A 269 9.49 27.51 -37.62
CA GLU A 269 9.09 26.37 -36.79
C GLU A 269 9.99 26.22 -35.54
N ARG A 270 11.29 26.51 -35.66
CA ARG A 270 12.22 26.56 -34.53
C ARG A 270 11.81 27.62 -33.50
N SER A 271 11.45 28.81 -33.97
CA SER A 271 10.99 29.91 -33.12
C SER A 271 9.64 29.59 -32.46
N LYS A 272 8.70 29.01 -33.21
CA LYS A 272 7.41 28.52 -32.69
C LYS A 272 7.63 27.49 -31.59
N PHE A 273 8.46 26.46 -31.81
CA PHE A 273 8.78 25.45 -30.81
C PHE A 273 9.39 26.06 -29.54
N ASN A 274 10.32 27.00 -29.67
CA ASN A 274 10.94 27.69 -28.53
C ASN A 274 9.91 28.39 -27.63
N ILE A 275 8.85 28.97 -28.19
CA ILE A 275 7.77 29.59 -27.40
C ILE A 275 7.07 28.54 -26.53
N PHE A 276 6.65 27.41 -27.10
CA PHE A 276 5.96 26.35 -26.36
C PHE A 276 6.88 25.70 -25.31
N ASN A 277 8.13 25.45 -25.69
CA ASN A 277 9.14 24.90 -24.79
C ASN A 277 9.42 25.83 -23.60
N PHE A 278 9.50 27.15 -23.84
CA PHE A 278 9.67 28.13 -22.76
C PHE A 278 8.44 28.23 -21.84
N GLN A 279 7.22 28.13 -22.38
CA GLN A 279 6.01 28.07 -21.57
C GLN A 279 6.00 26.82 -20.67
N TYR A 280 6.38 25.66 -21.22
CA TYR A 280 6.55 24.43 -20.46
C TYR A 280 7.60 24.62 -19.36
N LEU A 281 8.80 25.13 -19.69
CA LEU A 281 9.87 25.40 -18.74
C LEU A 281 9.40 26.27 -17.57
N ARG A 282 8.69 27.37 -17.85
CA ARG A 282 8.20 28.30 -16.81
C ARG A 282 7.23 27.62 -15.85
N VAL A 283 6.27 26.85 -16.38
CA VAL A 283 5.28 26.13 -15.56
C VAL A 283 5.95 25.00 -14.77
N TYR A 284 6.85 24.25 -15.42
CA TYR A 284 7.60 23.15 -14.81
C TYR A 284 8.46 23.65 -13.66
N LEU A 285 9.27 24.70 -13.86
CA LEU A 285 10.09 25.29 -12.79
C LEU A 285 9.25 25.85 -11.63
N LYS A 286 8.09 26.46 -11.92
CA LYS A 286 7.19 26.95 -10.86
C LYS A 286 6.62 25.80 -10.02
N MET A 287 6.27 24.68 -10.66
CA MET A 287 5.83 23.47 -9.98
C MET A 287 6.97 22.86 -9.16
N ARG A 288 8.15 22.68 -9.77
CA ARG A 288 9.32 22.06 -9.13
C ARG A 288 9.82 22.85 -7.93
N ARG A 289 9.82 24.20 -7.98
CA ARG A 289 10.13 25.02 -6.80
C ARG A 289 9.26 24.68 -5.59
N VAL A 290 7.95 24.47 -5.80
CA VAL A 290 7.05 24.06 -4.71
C VAL A 290 7.31 22.62 -4.27
N ALA A 291 7.62 21.72 -5.20
CA ALA A 291 7.93 20.33 -4.90
C ALA A 291 9.21 20.20 -4.05
N GLU A 292 10.27 20.92 -4.41
CA GLU A 292 11.55 20.86 -3.69
C GLU A 292 11.49 21.54 -2.33
N LEU A 293 10.73 22.63 -2.18
CA LEU A 293 10.48 23.24 -0.87
C LEU A 293 9.69 22.31 0.07
N ALA A 294 8.99 21.30 -0.44
CA ALA A 294 8.19 20.41 0.39
C ALA A 294 9.04 19.59 1.37
N SER A 295 10.21 19.09 0.93
CA SER A 295 11.05 18.23 1.76
C SER A 295 11.67 19.00 2.93
N PRO A 296 12.40 20.11 2.73
CA PRO A 296 12.96 20.90 3.84
C PRO A 296 11.88 21.45 4.77
N SER A 297 10.72 21.86 4.24
CA SER A 297 9.62 22.36 5.08
C SER A 297 9.04 21.26 5.98
N SER A 298 8.91 20.03 5.44
CA SER A 298 8.40 18.89 6.21
C SER A 298 9.41 18.41 7.24
N GLU A 299 10.70 18.45 6.90
CA GLU A 299 11.79 18.10 7.82
C GLU A 299 11.87 19.08 8.99
N MET A 300 11.81 20.39 8.73
CA MET A 300 11.80 21.43 9.76
C MET A 300 10.61 21.25 10.72
N LEU A 301 9.41 21.00 10.21
CA LEU A 301 8.26 20.72 11.08
C LEU A 301 8.41 19.42 11.88
N GLY A 302 8.93 18.37 11.25
CA GLY A 302 9.24 17.11 11.93
C GLY A 302 10.23 17.30 13.07
N MET A 303 11.24 18.17 12.86
CA MET A 303 12.21 18.54 13.88
C MET A 303 11.57 19.34 15.01
N ILE A 304 10.76 20.35 14.71
CA ILE A 304 10.01 21.13 15.73
C ILE A 304 9.13 20.20 16.57
N ALA A 305 8.39 19.29 15.93
CA ALA A 305 7.56 18.31 16.63
C ALA A 305 8.40 17.38 17.52
N SER A 306 9.52 16.87 17.00
CA SER A 306 10.43 16.00 17.75
C SER A 306 11.07 16.71 18.94
N MET A 307 11.53 17.96 18.76
CA MET A 307 12.07 18.78 19.85
C MET A 307 11.02 19.06 20.92
N THR A 308 9.78 19.37 20.52
CA THR A 308 8.67 19.61 21.45
C THR A 308 8.37 18.36 22.28
N ILE A 309 8.30 17.19 21.64
CA ILE A 309 8.10 15.89 22.29
C ILE A 309 9.28 15.58 23.22
N LEU A 310 10.52 15.79 22.76
CA LEU A 310 11.71 15.51 23.56
C LEU A 310 11.81 16.43 24.78
N TRP A 311 11.52 17.72 24.63
CA TRP A 311 11.51 18.68 25.73
C TRP A 311 10.45 18.33 26.77
N TYR A 312 9.20 18.15 26.33
CA TYR A 312 8.10 17.80 27.24
C TYR A 312 8.29 16.42 27.87
N GLY A 313 8.71 15.43 27.09
CA GLY A 313 8.99 14.07 27.57
C GLY A 313 10.17 14.03 28.52
N GLY A 314 11.23 14.78 28.23
CA GLY A 314 12.38 14.94 29.13
C GLY A 314 11.97 15.57 30.46
N ARG A 315 11.10 16.59 30.43
CA ARG A 315 10.51 17.15 31.65
C ARG A 315 9.73 16.10 32.46
N LEU A 316 8.89 15.28 31.82
CA LEU A 316 8.18 14.18 32.53
C LEU A 316 9.14 13.18 33.18
N VAL A 317 10.31 12.95 32.58
CA VAL A 317 11.34 12.08 33.14
C VAL A 317 12.03 12.74 34.34
N ILE A 318 12.36 14.03 34.25
CA ILE A 318 12.96 14.80 35.36
C ILE A 318 11.99 14.89 36.54
N ASP A 319 10.70 15.12 36.25
CA ASP A 319 9.63 15.18 37.25
C ASP A 319 9.24 13.78 37.79
N SER A 320 9.96 12.71 37.39
CA SER A 320 9.73 11.30 37.78
C SER A 320 8.34 10.74 37.44
N GLU A 321 7.60 11.38 36.54
CA GLU A 321 6.31 10.89 36.04
C GLU A 321 6.45 9.82 34.95
N LEU A 322 7.61 9.74 34.30
CA LEU A 322 7.90 8.79 33.22
C LEU A 322 9.31 8.21 33.35
N ALA A 323 9.46 6.89 33.24
CA ALA A 323 10.79 6.28 33.22
C ALA A 323 11.57 6.68 31.94
N PRO A 324 12.88 6.98 32.00
CA PRO A 324 13.68 7.30 30.82
C PRO A 324 13.58 6.24 29.71
N ALA A 325 13.53 4.97 30.13
CA ALA A 325 13.39 3.83 29.25
C ALA A 325 12.05 3.81 28.49
N ASN A 326 10.97 4.30 29.13
CA ASN A 326 9.65 4.44 28.52
C ASN A 326 9.61 5.62 27.53
N LEU A 327 10.33 6.72 27.81
CA LEU A 327 10.48 7.81 26.83
C LEU A 327 11.17 7.32 25.55
N MET A 328 12.21 6.49 25.68
CA MET A 328 12.88 5.91 24.51
C MET A 328 11.94 4.98 23.72
N MET A 329 11.19 4.12 24.40
CA MET A 329 10.17 3.28 23.78
C MET A 329 9.11 4.12 23.04
N PHE A 330 8.66 5.23 23.63
CA PHE A 330 7.72 6.16 23.01
C PHE A 330 8.27 6.74 21.71
N LEU A 331 9.52 7.23 21.71
CA LEU A 331 10.16 7.79 20.52
C LEU A 331 10.31 6.76 19.41
N VAL A 332 10.75 5.54 19.73
CA VAL A 332 10.87 4.47 18.72
C VAL A 332 9.49 4.03 18.22
N ALA A 333 8.47 3.97 19.07
CA ALA A 333 7.09 3.67 18.69
C ALA A 333 6.55 4.70 17.68
N MET A 334 6.84 5.98 17.93
CA MET A 334 6.48 7.10 17.07
C MET A 334 7.13 7.02 15.69
N LEU A 335 8.40 6.63 15.61
CA LEU A 335 9.05 6.40 14.31
C LEU A 335 8.48 5.16 13.62
N TRP A 336 8.16 4.12 14.38
CA TRP A 336 7.63 2.87 13.85
C TRP A 336 6.22 3.02 13.25
N VAL A 337 5.33 3.81 13.88
CA VAL A 337 3.93 3.97 13.43
C VAL A 337 3.80 4.70 12.09
N VAL A 338 4.80 5.50 11.69
CA VAL A 338 4.79 6.27 10.44
C VAL A 338 4.72 5.35 9.21
N SER A 339 5.48 4.24 9.21
CA SER A 339 5.56 3.34 8.05
C SER A 339 4.22 2.64 7.75
N PRO A 340 3.55 1.97 8.71
CA PRO A 340 2.22 1.39 8.51
C PRO A 340 1.17 2.40 8.03
N ILE A 341 1.12 3.60 8.63
CA ILE A 341 0.17 4.66 8.23
C ILE A 341 0.42 5.09 6.77
N LYS A 342 1.69 5.28 6.39
CA LYS A 342 2.07 5.66 5.02
C LYS A 342 1.72 4.57 4.02
N ASN A 343 1.89 3.30 4.38
CA ASN A 343 1.54 2.17 3.52
C ASN A 343 0.02 2.09 3.31
N LEU A 344 -0.79 2.24 4.36
CA LEU A 344 -2.25 2.33 4.24
C LEU A 344 -2.69 3.45 3.29
N SER A 345 -2.03 4.61 3.36
CA SER A 345 -2.33 5.76 2.50
C SER A 345 -2.05 5.50 1.02
N LYS A 346 -1.02 4.69 0.71
CA LYS A 346 -0.66 4.33 -0.67
C LYS A 346 -1.59 3.30 -1.30
N LEU A 347 -2.22 2.45 -0.48
CA LEU A 347 -3.06 1.34 -0.96
C LEU A 347 -4.29 1.82 -1.73
N ASN A 348 -4.84 3.01 -1.41
CA ASN A 348 -6.00 3.55 -2.13
C ASN A 348 -5.73 3.70 -3.64
N ASN A 349 -4.55 4.17 -4.03
CA ASN A 349 -4.20 4.33 -5.44
C ASN A 349 -4.09 2.96 -6.14
N VAL A 350 -3.48 1.97 -5.47
CA VAL A 350 -3.33 0.60 -6.00
C VAL A 350 -4.69 -0.07 -6.19
N ILE A 351 -5.62 0.10 -5.23
CA ILE A 351 -6.97 -0.44 -5.32
C ILE A 351 -7.74 0.21 -6.48
N GLN A 352 -7.66 1.53 -6.63
CA GLN A 352 -8.32 2.24 -7.74
C GLN A 352 -7.81 1.79 -9.11
N GLU A 353 -6.50 1.65 -9.27
CA GLU A 353 -5.88 1.19 -10.52
C GLU A 353 -6.28 -0.24 -10.87
N ALA A 354 -6.35 -1.12 -9.87
CA ALA A 354 -6.80 -2.48 -10.07
C ALA A 354 -8.30 -2.56 -10.39
N LEU A 355 -9.17 -1.79 -9.73
CA LEU A 355 -10.60 -1.79 -10.05
C LEU A 355 -10.85 -1.36 -11.50
N ALA A 356 -10.17 -0.31 -11.96
CA ALA A 356 -10.27 0.13 -13.36
C ALA A 356 -9.76 -0.92 -14.35
N SER A 357 -8.71 -1.66 -13.99
CA SER A 357 -8.18 -2.76 -14.83
C SER A 357 -9.10 -3.99 -14.81
N GLY A 358 -9.69 -4.29 -13.66
CA GLY A 358 -10.65 -5.37 -13.47
C GLY A 358 -11.93 -5.18 -14.25
N GLU A 359 -12.46 -3.97 -14.29
CA GLU A 359 -13.63 -3.64 -15.11
C GLU A 359 -13.40 -4.04 -16.57
N ARG A 360 -12.23 -3.71 -17.13
CA ARG A 360 -11.89 -4.00 -18.53
C ARG A 360 -11.66 -5.49 -18.81
N VAL A 361 -11.16 -6.23 -17.82
CA VAL A 361 -11.01 -7.69 -17.89
C VAL A 361 -12.38 -8.36 -17.84
N PHE A 362 -13.25 -7.97 -16.90
CA PHE A 362 -14.58 -8.56 -16.77
C PHE A 362 -15.51 -8.18 -17.91
N GLN A 363 -15.36 -6.99 -18.49
CA GLN A 363 -16.04 -6.62 -19.74
C GLN A 363 -15.81 -7.64 -20.86
N ILE A 364 -14.61 -8.25 -20.97
CA ILE A 364 -14.32 -9.29 -21.96
C ILE A 364 -14.87 -10.65 -21.52
N LEU A 365 -14.70 -11.00 -20.24
CA LEU A 365 -15.20 -12.27 -19.68
C LEU A 365 -16.72 -12.41 -19.77
N ASP A 366 -17.43 -11.28 -19.69
CA ASP A 366 -18.90 -11.21 -19.69
C ASP A 366 -19.51 -11.15 -21.09
N ILE A 367 -18.71 -11.02 -22.16
CA ILE A 367 -19.22 -11.04 -23.55
C ILE A 367 -19.82 -12.42 -23.83
N PRO A 368 -21.02 -12.55 -24.40
CA PRO A 368 -21.55 -13.85 -24.80
C PRO A 368 -20.62 -14.50 -25.84
N THR A 369 -20.33 -15.79 -25.66
CA THR A 369 -19.58 -16.58 -26.65
C THR A 369 -20.52 -17.04 -27.77
N GLU A 370 -19.98 -17.43 -28.92
CA GLU A 370 -20.78 -18.12 -29.93
C GLU A 370 -21.43 -19.36 -29.29
N SER A 371 -22.73 -19.53 -29.47
CA SER A 371 -23.45 -20.64 -28.84
C SER A 371 -23.18 -21.93 -29.59
N ASP A 372 -22.59 -22.92 -28.93
CA ASP A 372 -22.45 -24.27 -29.49
C ASP A 372 -23.76 -25.10 -29.39
N ARG A 373 -24.88 -24.47 -29.02
CA ARG A 373 -26.08 -25.18 -28.54
C ARG A 373 -27.36 -24.69 -29.18
N SER A 374 -27.57 -25.14 -30.41
CA SER A 374 -28.84 -25.80 -30.73
C SER A 374 -28.63 -26.85 -31.84
N GLY A 375 -28.56 -28.13 -31.45
CA GLY A 375 -28.61 -29.26 -32.38
C GLY A 375 -27.28 -29.79 -32.88
N GLU A 376 -26.36 -30.18 -31.99
CA GLU A 376 -25.23 -31.04 -32.35
C GLU A 376 -25.73 -32.28 -33.12
N ARG A 377 -25.43 -32.35 -34.42
CA ARG A 377 -25.54 -33.58 -35.20
C ARG A 377 -24.14 -34.01 -35.58
N LYS A 378 -23.72 -35.19 -35.13
CA LYS A 378 -22.51 -35.82 -35.65
C LYS A 378 -22.71 -36.12 -37.13
N LEU A 379 -21.82 -35.60 -37.95
CA LEU A 379 -21.79 -35.82 -39.38
C LEU A 379 -20.71 -36.87 -39.67
N ASP A 380 -21.10 -38.09 -40.05
CA ASP A 380 -20.14 -39.19 -40.23
C ASP A 380 -19.31 -39.05 -41.52
N LYS A 381 -19.95 -38.70 -42.64
CA LYS A 381 -19.28 -38.38 -43.91
C LYS A 381 -20.06 -37.34 -44.71
N ILE A 382 -19.33 -36.48 -45.42
CA ILE A 382 -19.90 -35.58 -46.43
C ILE A 382 -20.00 -36.36 -47.75
N GLU A 383 -21.19 -36.83 -48.11
CA GLU A 383 -21.40 -37.71 -49.27
C GLU A 383 -22.02 -37.01 -50.50
N ARG A 384 -22.52 -35.79 -50.35
CA ARG A 384 -23.27 -35.09 -51.42
C ARG A 384 -22.60 -33.78 -51.81
N ASN A 385 -23.26 -32.65 -51.59
CA ASN A 385 -22.89 -31.35 -52.16
C ASN A 385 -23.06 -30.24 -51.10
N ILE A 386 -22.29 -29.15 -51.23
CA ILE A 386 -22.50 -27.91 -50.47
C ILE A 386 -23.42 -26.99 -51.29
N ILE A 387 -24.52 -26.51 -50.69
CA ILE A 387 -25.53 -25.68 -51.38
C ILE A 387 -25.79 -24.40 -50.56
N TYR A 388 -25.61 -23.24 -51.20
CA TYR A 388 -26.01 -21.94 -50.67
C TYR A 388 -27.41 -21.59 -51.19
N ARG A 389 -28.38 -21.33 -50.31
CA ARG A 389 -29.75 -20.94 -50.69
C ARG A 389 -30.10 -19.57 -50.15
N SER A 390 -30.22 -18.58 -51.04
CA SER A 390 -30.66 -17.21 -50.72
C SER A 390 -29.93 -16.58 -49.54
N VAL A 391 -28.60 -16.72 -49.51
CA VAL A 391 -27.77 -16.20 -48.40
C VAL A 391 -27.39 -14.74 -48.68
N SER A 392 -27.61 -13.87 -47.70
CA SER A 392 -27.14 -12.48 -47.68
C SER A 392 -26.33 -12.24 -46.41
N PHE A 393 -25.21 -11.54 -46.52
CA PHE A 393 -24.33 -11.22 -45.40
C PHE A 393 -23.93 -9.74 -45.44
N ASN A 394 -23.82 -9.12 -44.27
CA ASN A 394 -23.24 -7.79 -44.10
C ASN A 394 -22.36 -7.79 -42.85
N TYR A 395 -21.26 -7.03 -42.90
CA TYR A 395 -20.49 -6.70 -41.71
C TYR A 395 -21.24 -5.58 -40.96
N GLU A 396 -21.36 -5.69 -39.63
CA GLU A 396 -21.94 -4.65 -38.78
C GLU A 396 -21.01 -3.43 -38.63
#